data_AF-A0A1I7VG35-F1
#
_entry.id   AF-A0A1I7VG35-F1
#
_cell.length_a   1.000
_cell.length_b   1.000
_cell.length_c   1.000
_cell.angle_alpha   90.00
_cell.angle_beta   90.00
_cell.angle_gamma   90.00
#
_symmetry.space_group_name_H-M   'P 1'
#
loop_
_entity.id
_entity.type
_entity.pdbx_description
1 polymer ?
#
loop_
_entity_poly.entity_id
_entity_poly.type
_entity_poly.pdbx_seq_one_letter_code
_entity_poly.pdbx_strand_id
1 'polypeptide(L)'
;MGLLSQISIALGVSRKQVNILMIGLDNSGKSTIINQMKPHEDQVTQVMPSIGCSIEKFIFNNTTFMVHDMSGQGKYRNLWENYYNEVDGVAFVVDSNDRLRMAVVRDELRLLLDHKEFAQRKV
;
A
#
# COMPACT_ATOMS: atom_id res chain seq x y z
N MET A 1 -4.37 -0.98 21.13
CA MET A 1 -3.67 -2.27 21.33
C MET A 1 -3.49 -2.51 22.82
N GLY A 2 -3.89 -3.68 23.34
CA GLY A 2 -3.82 -3.99 24.79
C GLY A 2 -2.49 -4.62 25.23
N LEU A 3 -2.23 -4.65 26.54
CA LEU A 3 -0.99 -5.15 27.16
C LEU A 3 -0.65 -6.60 26.77
N LEU A 4 -1.66 -7.47 26.67
CA LEU A 4 -1.48 -8.87 26.28
C LEU A 4 -0.90 -9.03 24.86
N SER A 5 -1.27 -8.13 23.94
CA SER A 5 -0.73 -8.16 22.57
C SER A 5 0.74 -7.71 22.55
N GLN A 6 1.12 -6.77 23.41
CA GLN A 6 2.52 -6.34 23.52
C GLN A 6 3.39 -7.45 24.11
N ILE A 7 2.90 -8.15 25.13
CA ILE A 7 3.59 -9.30 25.73
C ILE A 7 3.74 -10.44 24.73
N SER A 8 2.69 -10.79 23.98
CA SER A 8 2.77 -11.86 22.99
C SER A 8 3.73 -11.54 21.83
N ILE A 9 3.81 -10.26 21.41
CA ILE A 9 4.82 -9.80 20.45
C ILE A 9 6.23 -9.89 21.05
N ALA A 10 6.42 -9.41 22.28
CA ALA A 10 7.73 -9.42 22.95
C ALA A 10 8.26 -10.85 23.18
N LEU A 11 7.37 -11.80 23.47
CA LEU A 11 7.70 -13.22 23.62
C LEU A 11 7.84 -13.97 22.28
N GLY A 12 7.65 -13.31 21.14
CA GLY A 12 7.73 -13.92 19.81
C GLY A 12 6.57 -14.86 19.48
N VAL A 13 5.52 -14.88 20.30
CA VAL A 13 4.31 -15.70 20.11
C VAL A 13 3.38 -15.10 19.05
N SER A 14 3.39 -13.77 18.91
CA SER A 14 2.59 -13.03 17.94
C SER A 14 3.46 -12.18 17.03
N ARG A 15 3.10 -12.08 15.75
CA ARG A 15 3.76 -11.19 14.78
C ARG A 15 3.04 -9.86 14.73
N LYS A 16 3.81 -8.77 14.61
CA LYS A 16 3.24 -7.44 14.32
C LYS A 16 2.51 -7.52 12.98
N GLN A 17 1.28 -7.01 12.93
CA GLN A 17 0.56 -6.80 11.68
C GLN A 17 0.65 -5.32 11.30
N VAL A 18 0.87 -5.05 10.01
CA VAL A 18 0.90 -3.70 9.44
C VAL A 18 0.03 -3.68 8.19
N ASN A 19 -0.86 -2.69 8.11
CA ASN A 19 -1.80 -2.49 7.01
C ASN A 19 -1.29 -1.33 6.15
N ILE A 20 -0.96 -1.60 4.88
CA ILE A 20 -0.40 -0.62 3.94
C ILE A 20 -1.36 -0.40 2.80
N LEU A 21 -1.59 0.85 2.42
CA LEU A 21 -2.25 1.20 1.17
C LEU A 21 -1.20 1.39 0.07
N MET A 22 -1.22 0.58 -0.98
CA MET A 22 -0.35 0.72 -2.14
C MET A 22 -1.10 1.45 -3.26
N ILE A 23 -0.69 2.67 -3.58
CA ILE A 23 -1.36 3.56 -4.55
C ILE A 23 -0.34 4.30 -5.43
N GLY A 24 -0.83 5.00 -6.45
CA GLY A 24 -0.05 5.60 -7.53
C GLY A 24 -0.68 5.32 -8.88
N LEU A 25 -0.22 5.99 -9.94
CA LEU A 25 -0.83 5.89 -11.28
C LEU A 25 -0.83 4.46 -11.83
N ASP A 26 -1.72 4.18 -12.76
CA ASP A 26 -1.69 2.93 -13.52
C ASP A 26 -0.33 2.74 -14.20
N ASN A 27 0.11 1.47 -14.27
CA ASN A 27 1.42 1.08 -14.77
C ASN A 27 2.63 1.58 -13.94
N SER A 28 2.44 2.12 -12.73
CA SER A 28 3.58 2.58 -11.92
C SER A 28 4.42 1.46 -11.27
N GLY A 29 3.99 0.20 -11.36
CA GLY A 29 4.71 -0.95 -10.80
C GLY A 29 4.26 -1.43 -9.42
N LYS A 30 3.16 -0.91 -8.87
CA LYS A 30 2.60 -1.29 -7.55
C LYS A 30 2.52 -2.80 -7.33
N SER A 31 1.74 -3.49 -8.14
CA SER A 31 1.49 -4.92 -8.02
C SER A 31 2.76 -5.74 -8.28
N THR A 32 3.67 -5.25 -9.11
CA THR A 32 4.99 -5.86 -9.33
C THR A 32 5.86 -5.80 -8.07
N ILE A 33 5.91 -4.65 -7.40
CA ILE A 33 6.62 -4.49 -6.13
C ILE A 33 6.02 -5.42 -5.07
N ILE A 34 4.68 -5.45 -4.94
CA ILE A 34 4.02 -6.35 -3.99
C ILE A 34 4.38 -7.81 -4.28
N ASN A 35 4.32 -8.23 -5.55
CA ASN A 35 4.68 -9.59 -5.94
C ASN A 35 6.13 -9.93 -5.55
N GLN A 36 7.08 -9.01 -5.74
CA GLN A 36 8.48 -9.23 -5.37
C GLN A 36 8.71 -9.30 -3.85
N MET A 37 7.84 -8.70 -3.04
CA MET A 37 7.92 -8.75 -1.57
C MET A 37 7.38 -10.05 -0.98
N LYS A 38 6.63 -10.85 -1.76
CA LYS A 38 6.10 -12.14 -1.31
C LYS A 38 7.19 -13.22 -1.25
N PRO A 39 7.01 -14.27 -0.41
CA PRO A 39 7.81 -15.48 -0.48
C PRO A 39 7.91 -16.01 -1.90
N HIS A 40 9.05 -16.58 -2.26
CA HIS A 40 9.34 -16.97 -3.64
C HIS A 40 8.34 -17.98 -4.24
N GLU A 41 7.73 -18.80 -3.39
CA GLU A 41 6.68 -19.78 -3.71
C GLU A 41 5.31 -19.15 -4.02
N ASP A 42 5.07 -17.93 -3.52
CA ASP A 42 3.82 -17.18 -3.72
C ASP A 42 3.92 -16.15 -4.87
N GLN A 43 5.10 -16.04 -5.51
CA GLN A 43 5.31 -15.10 -6.61
C GLN A 43 4.68 -15.61 -7.89
N VAL A 44 3.96 -14.72 -8.59
CA VAL A 44 3.44 -15.00 -9.92
C VAL A 44 4.42 -14.56 -11.02
N THR A 45 4.41 -15.28 -12.13
CA THR A 45 5.25 -14.97 -13.30
C THR A 45 4.73 -13.80 -14.12
N GLN A 46 3.42 -13.56 -14.10
CA GLN A 46 2.77 -12.47 -14.81
C GLN A 46 1.85 -11.70 -13.87
N VAL A 47 2.03 -10.38 -13.84
CA VAL A 47 1.21 -9.45 -13.06
C VAL A 47 0.29 -8.71 -14.03
N MET A 48 -1.01 -8.77 -13.79
CA MET A 48 -2.03 -8.12 -14.62
C MET A 48 -2.41 -6.75 -14.05
N PRO A 49 -2.89 -5.81 -14.89
CA PRO A 49 -3.40 -4.52 -14.40
C PRO A 49 -4.55 -4.70 -13.40
N SER A 50 -4.41 -4.15 -12.19
CA SER A 50 -5.43 -4.25 -11.14
C SER A 50 -6.72 -3.50 -11.51
N ILE A 51 -7.85 -4.14 -11.21
CA ILE A 51 -9.20 -3.55 -11.32
C ILE A 51 -9.73 -3.36 -9.90
N GLY A 52 -10.09 -2.12 -9.54
CA GLY A 52 -10.56 -1.82 -8.18
C GLY A 52 -9.47 -1.97 -7.13
N CYS A 53 -9.58 -2.97 -6.24
CA CYS A 53 -8.68 -3.24 -5.12
C CYS A 53 -8.41 -4.75 -4.99
N SER A 54 -7.16 -5.16 -4.77
CA SER A 54 -6.78 -6.49 -4.27
C SER A 54 -6.23 -6.38 -2.84
N ILE A 55 -6.40 -7.42 -2.03
CA ILE A 55 -5.78 -7.51 -0.69
C ILE A 55 -4.70 -8.58 -0.75
N GLU A 56 -3.46 -8.16 -0.55
CA GLU A 56 -2.28 -9.02 -0.59
C GLU A 56 -1.72 -9.19 0.82
N LYS A 57 -1.51 -10.44 1.24
CA LYS A 57 -0.98 -10.77 2.57
C LYS A 57 0.31 -11.54 2.44
N PHE A 58 1.37 -11.06 3.09
CA PHE A 58 2.67 -11.74 3.13
C PHE A 58 3.42 -11.45 4.43
N ILE A 59 4.41 -12.28 4.73
CA ILE A 59 5.29 -12.09 5.89
C ILE A 59 6.65 -11.62 5.39
N PHE A 60 7.14 -10.51 5.94
CA PHE A 60 8.46 -9.97 5.66
C PHE A 60 9.09 -9.51 6.97
N ASN A 61 10.33 -9.94 7.26
CA ASN A 61 11.07 -9.61 8.49
C ASN A 61 10.25 -9.78 9.78
N ASN A 62 9.63 -10.96 9.95
CA ASN A 62 8.77 -11.30 11.10
C ASN A 62 7.55 -10.37 11.33
N THR A 63 7.16 -9.60 10.30
CA THR A 63 5.97 -8.74 10.29
C THR A 63 5.00 -9.26 9.24
N THR A 64 3.72 -9.35 9.60
CA THR A 64 2.65 -9.67 8.67
C THR A 64 2.18 -8.38 8.00
N PHE A 65 2.36 -8.27 6.69
CA PHE A 65 1.85 -7.16 5.89
C PHE A 65 0.49 -7.53 5.31
N MET A 66 -0.47 -6.61 5.43
CA MET A 66 -1.73 -6.63 4.70
C MET A 66 -1.73 -5.40 3.79
N VAL A 67 -1.57 -5.62 2.49
CA VAL A 67 -1.41 -4.56 1.50
C VAL A 67 -2.68 -4.45 0.67
N HIS A 68 -3.31 -3.28 0.70
CA HIS A 68 -4.41 -2.93 -0.18
C HIS A 68 -3.82 -2.42 -1.51
N ASP A 69 -3.75 -3.26 -2.54
CA ASP A 69 -3.28 -2.91 -3.88
C ASP A 69 -4.39 -2.25 -4.67
N MET A 70 -4.32 -0.91 -4.78
CA MET A 70 -5.34 -0.13 -5.46
C MET A 70 -5.05 0.06 -6.93
N SER A 71 -6.08 0.01 -7.76
CA SER A 71 -5.96 0.38 -9.17
C SER A 71 -5.56 1.85 -9.30
N GLY A 72 -4.60 2.10 -10.19
CA GLY A 72 -4.13 3.45 -10.52
C GLY A 72 -4.84 4.10 -11.69
N GLN A 73 -5.78 3.39 -12.33
CA GLN A 73 -6.51 3.92 -13.49
C GLN A 73 -7.37 5.10 -13.06
N GLY A 74 -7.43 6.17 -13.87
CA GLY A 74 -8.11 7.42 -13.51
C GLY A 74 -9.51 7.23 -12.92
N LYS A 75 -10.33 6.35 -13.50
CA LYS A 75 -11.71 6.06 -13.05
C LYS A 75 -11.84 5.39 -11.67
N TYR A 76 -10.74 4.89 -11.09
CA TYR A 76 -10.74 4.21 -9.80
C TYR A 76 -9.99 4.98 -8.70
N ARG A 77 -9.32 6.10 -9.00
CA ARG A 77 -8.47 6.81 -8.02
C ARG A 77 -9.27 7.42 -6.87
N ASN A 78 -10.53 7.79 -7.13
CA ASN A 78 -11.47 8.22 -6.09
C ASN A 78 -11.75 7.14 -5.04
N LEU A 79 -11.43 5.86 -5.30
CA LEU A 79 -11.61 4.79 -4.31
C LEU A 79 -10.48 4.73 -3.28
N TRP A 80 -9.35 5.42 -3.50
CA TRP A 80 -8.21 5.39 -2.58
C TRP A 80 -8.58 5.92 -1.20
N GLU A 81 -9.38 6.99 -1.16
CA GLU A 81 -9.75 7.67 0.10
C GLU A 81 -10.58 6.81 1.05
N ASN A 82 -11.28 5.80 0.52
CA ASN A 82 -12.08 4.86 1.30
C ASN A 82 -11.25 4.02 2.27
N TYR A 83 -9.92 3.94 2.07
CA TYR A 83 -9.02 3.12 2.87
C TYR A 83 -8.09 3.94 3.77
N TYR A 84 -8.09 5.28 3.69
CA TYR A 84 -7.10 6.12 4.38
C TYR A 84 -7.14 5.99 5.91
N ASN A 85 -8.32 5.78 6.49
CA ASN A 85 -8.54 5.59 7.92
C ASN A 85 -8.23 4.16 8.41
N GLU A 86 -8.09 3.19 7.50
CA GLU A 86 -7.91 1.77 7.82
C GLU A 86 -6.44 1.32 7.75
N VAL A 87 -5.53 2.20 7.31
CA VAL A 87 -4.11 1.86 7.08
C VAL A 87 -3.13 2.52 8.05
N ASP A 88 -2.11 1.75 8.42
CA ASP A 88 -0.97 2.19 9.21
C ASP A 88 -0.04 3.10 8.39
N GLY A 89 -0.03 2.94 7.07
CA GLY A 89 0.79 3.74 6.18
C GLY A 89 0.39 3.64 4.71
N VAL A 90 0.92 4.56 3.91
CA VAL A 90 0.73 4.60 2.45
C VAL A 90 2.08 4.43 1.76
N ALA A 91 2.11 3.57 0.75
CA ALA A 91 3.20 3.48 -0.21
C ALA A 91 2.71 4.07 -1.55
N PHE A 92 3.22 5.25 -1.90
CA PHE A 92 2.89 5.94 -3.15
C PHE A 92 3.96 5.66 -4.21
N VAL A 93 3.62 4.85 -5.22
CA VAL A 93 4.56 4.35 -6.22
C VAL A 93 4.55 5.21 -7.48
N VAL A 94 5.74 5.66 -7.88
CA VAL A 94 5.98 6.51 -9.05
C VAL A 94 6.90 5.79 -10.03
N ASP A 95 6.49 5.70 -11.30
CA ASP A 95 7.39 5.31 -12.37
C ASP A 95 8.30 6.49 -12.72
N SER A 96 9.57 6.41 -12.32
CA SER A 96 10.57 7.45 -12.55
C SER A 96 10.89 7.71 -14.03
N ASN A 97 10.58 6.75 -14.92
CA ASN A 97 10.80 6.90 -16.35
C ASN A 97 9.61 7.58 -17.05
N ASP A 98 8.43 7.60 -16.43
CA ASP A 98 7.23 8.21 -16.99
C ASP A 98 7.16 9.72 -16.75
N ARG A 99 8.05 10.44 -17.43
CA ARG A 99 8.16 11.89 -17.32
C ARG A 99 6.90 12.62 -17.79
N LEU A 100 6.15 12.04 -18.72
CA LEU A 100 4.93 12.63 -19.30
C LEU A 100 3.82 12.78 -18.26
N ARG A 101 3.74 11.85 -17.30
CA ARG A 101 2.68 11.84 -16.28
C ARG A 101 3.10 12.43 -14.94
N MET A 102 4.31 12.96 -14.80
CA MET A 102 4.79 13.53 -13.53
C MET A 102 3.93 14.68 -12.97
N ALA A 103 3.30 15.48 -13.85
CA ALA A 103 2.35 16.49 -13.40
C ALA A 103 1.13 15.85 -12.71
N VAL A 104 0.59 14.77 -13.27
CA VAL A 104 -0.52 14.01 -12.68
C VAL A 104 -0.08 13.36 -11.37
N VAL A 105 1.12 12.77 -11.32
CA VAL A 105 1.71 12.20 -10.09
C VAL A 105 1.75 13.24 -8.97
N ARG A 106 2.26 14.44 -9.27
CA ARG A 106 2.34 15.56 -8.31
C ARG A 106 0.96 15.94 -7.79
N ASP A 107 0.00 16.10 -8.69
CA ASP A 107 -1.34 16.56 -8.34
C ASP A 107 -2.08 15.51 -7.48
N GLU A 108 -1.97 14.22 -7.82
CA GLU A 108 -2.53 13.10 -7.01
C GLU A 108 -1.86 12.98 -5.63
N LEU A 109 -0.53 13.11 -5.58
CA LEU A 109 0.20 13.08 -4.30
C LEU A 109 -0.21 14.26 -3.41
N ARG A 110 -0.39 15.45 -4.00
CA ARG A 110 -0.88 16.63 -3.27
C ARG A 110 -2.29 16.42 -2.74
N LEU A 111 -3.21 15.90 -3.55
CA LEU A 111 -4.58 15.57 -3.12
C LEU A 111 -4.58 14.61 -1.94
N LEU A 112 -3.70 13.60 -1.95
CA LEU A 112 -3.52 12.69 -0.82
C LEU A 112 -3.02 13.42 0.43
N LEU A 113 -1.98 14.24 0.32
CA LEU A 113 -1.37 14.92 1.46
C LEU A 113 -2.29 15.98 2.07
N ASP A 114 -3.09 16.66 1.24
CA ASP A 114 -4.07 17.66 1.64
C ASP A 114 -5.34 17.02 2.24
N HIS A 115 -5.53 15.70 2.10
CA HIS A 115 -6.68 15.01 2.67
C HIS A 115 -6.64 15.03 4.20
N LYS A 116 -7.81 15.25 4.83
CA LYS A 116 -7.95 15.41 6.30
C LYS A 116 -7.29 14.31 7.14
N GLU A 117 -7.32 13.07 6.64
CA GLU A 117 -6.76 11.89 7.32
C GLU A 117 -5.22 11.90 7.38
N PHE A 118 -4.56 12.64 6.48
CA PHE A 118 -3.10 12.77 6.45
C PHE A 118 -2.64 14.14 6.95
N ALA A 119 -3.36 15.21 6.60
CA ALA A 119 -3.03 16.57 7.03
C ALA A 119 -3.00 16.74 8.56
N GLN A 120 -3.75 15.91 9.30
CA GLN A 120 -3.84 15.98 10.75
C GLN A 120 -2.93 14.99 11.50
N ARG A 121 -2.29 14.05 10.80
CA ARG A 121 -1.40 13.07 11.43
C ARG A 121 -0.11 13.78 11.87
N LYS A 122 0.13 13.84 13.18
CA LYS A 122 1.43 14.26 13.72
C LYS A 122 2.47 13.20 13.39
N VAL A 123 3.52 13.59 12.68
CA VAL A 123 4.72 12.77 12.43
C VAL A 123 5.62 12.79 13.66
#